data_AF-S7Q750-F1
#
_entry.id   AF-S7Q750-F1
#
_cell.length_a   1.000
_cell.length_b   1.000
_cell.length_c   1.000
_cell.angle_alpha   90.00
_cell.angle_beta   90.00
_cell.angle_gamma   90.00
#
_symmetry.space_group_name_H-M   'P 1'
#
loop_
_entity.id
_entity.type
_entity.pdbx_description
1 polymer ?
#
loop_
_entity_poly.entity_id
_entity_poly.type
_entity_poly.pdbx_seq_one_letter_code
_entity_poly.pdbx_strand_id
1 'polypeptide(L)'
;MDVRDAESGRPVKRFKHQSYNETLKDVHLPSALNQAKFDNEIPDGSSHFHEALDHWRQLNLSPAFLVFANKADGLSASMPLLLHHWKDILNLWATAVEESDYEGLIALADLLQKLAHDLRTTILPVYLDLLSRLYSYLPRKIPAPTLTALLSALSALFKYLLIPSADAGLLDQSWSSLRDVLPKCNPEVQRAVAEVWGATLRRLKSAVRERAVELIAEDVDGLEDACAWMVVFACESVSQTLHTATASIVTPLLKHHLACAEPEKTYTLLRRLLTALIHHCKGPEQFSAVADALLDQVAALVQGLVDEKDHEPLRRMLEVLAVVCSVRQGSRLSQKQISIILSHVAAIPLTESLQASLLKLTVAALIAGELSLSLGPGRKVVEQSLQHPPFALQLYGSLAELQWGGWKLIALPNLLKAAPDLLHKEPRRTAELLATLYKKGMLGEVDAGFKVKFGEWARAKLSSWQKSEEQVFELASILALSGMIENMTELLVRLIEDTLAVQDPVADYEASYTNSSWVLASCMEALSKCRHSEWHQRVDLTLWTENVVQRWGWSEGVLGGMVSLIDAGCAPFNCV
;
A
#
# COMPACT_ATOMS: atom_id res chain seq x y z
N MET A 1 12.14 10.74 19.02
CA MET A 1 13.30 10.42 19.88
C MET A 1 14.21 9.49 19.10
N ASP A 2 15.43 9.92 18.82
CA ASP A 2 16.40 9.13 18.08
C ASP A 2 17.04 8.10 19.03
N VAL A 3 16.78 6.82 18.78
CA VAL A 3 17.15 5.68 19.66
C VAL A 3 18.67 5.55 19.81
N ARG A 4 19.46 6.17 18.92
CA ARG A 4 20.92 6.05 18.86
C ARG A 4 21.68 6.75 19.99
N ASP A 5 21.08 7.76 20.63
CA ASP A 5 21.77 8.53 21.67
C ASP A 5 21.70 7.89 23.06
N ALA A 6 20.71 7.01 23.30
CA ALA A 6 20.47 6.40 24.62
C ALA A 6 21.55 5.37 25.01
N GLU A 7 22.21 4.76 24.04
CA GLU A 7 23.21 3.70 24.29
C GLU A 7 24.63 4.23 24.55
N SER A 8 24.88 5.54 24.37
CA SER A 8 26.26 6.07 24.33
C SER A 8 26.87 6.46 25.67
N GLY A 9 26.11 6.44 26.77
CA GLY A 9 26.58 6.81 28.12
C GLY A 9 27.12 8.25 28.26
N ARG A 10 27.04 9.09 27.22
CA ARG A 10 27.46 10.48 27.25
C ARG A 10 26.37 11.37 27.85
N PRO A 11 26.70 12.39 28.66
CA PRO A 11 25.72 13.35 29.13
C PRO A 11 25.03 14.00 27.92
N VAL A 12 23.71 13.84 27.84
CA VAL A 12 22.90 14.38 26.76
C VAL A 12 23.07 15.90 26.76
N LYS A 13 23.58 16.47 25.67
CA LYS A 13 23.70 17.93 25.52
C LYS A 13 22.33 18.57 25.73
N ARG A 14 22.22 19.48 26.70
CA ARG A 14 20.98 20.22 27.01
C ARG A 14 20.48 21.04 25.83
N PHE A 15 21.39 21.56 25.01
CA PHE A 15 21.08 22.28 23.77
C PHE A 15 21.62 21.49 22.58
N LYS A 16 20.71 21.11 21.67
CA LYS A 16 21.05 20.48 20.40
C LYS A 16 20.62 21.40 19.28
N HIS A 17 21.48 21.59 18.30
CA HIS A 17 21.08 22.25 17.06
C HIS A 17 20.01 21.39 16.39
N GLN A 18 18.88 22.00 16.04
CA GLN A 18 17.84 21.40 15.22
C GLN A 18 17.75 22.22 13.94
N SER A 19 17.74 21.53 12.80
CA SER A 19 17.45 22.18 11.53
C SER A 19 16.02 22.71 11.51
N TYR A 20 15.75 23.69 10.64
CA TYR A 20 14.40 24.23 10.47
C TYR A 20 13.34 23.14 10.25
N ASN A 21 13.61 22.19 9.34
CA ASN A 21 12.67 21.10 9.07
C ASN A 21 12.49 20.17 10.27
N GLU A 22 13.51 19.96 11.11
CA GLU A 22 13.37 19.20 12.35
C GLU A 22 12.48 19.94 13.36
N THR A 23 12.64 21.26 13.49
CA THR A 23 11.79 22.05 14.40
C THR A 23 10.32 22.06 13.96
N LEU A 24 10.04 21.93 12.65
CA LEU A 24 8.67 21.87 12.14
C LEU A 24 7.98 20.53 12.45
N LYS A 25 8.74 19.45 12.66
CA LYS A 25 8.15 18.14 13.04
C LYS A 25 7.57 18.14 14.44
N ASP A 26 7.98 19.08 15.28
CA ASP A 26 7.43 19.28 16.62
C ASP A 26 6.19 20.20 16.60
N VAL A 27 5.82 20.75 15.45
CA VAL A 27 4.62 21.59 15.29
C VAL A 27 3.39 20.70 15.17
N HIS A 28 2.56 20.76 16.20
CA HIS A 28 1.28 20.07 16.30
C HIS A 28 0.22 20.99 16.87
N LEU A 29 -1.05 20.68 16.65
CA LEU A 29 -2.12 21.39 17.34
C LEU A 29 -2.06 21.10 18.85
N PRO A 30 -2.32 22.10 19.71
CA PRO A 30 -2.44 21.84 21.13
C PRO A 30 -3.53 20.80 21.38
N SER A 31 -3.21 19.78 22.19
CA SER A 31 -4.18 18.74 22.59
C SER A 31 -5.47 19.36 23.11
N ALA A 32 -6.62 18.77 22.77
CA ALA A 32 -7.93 19.21 23.25
C ALA A 32 -7.99 19.30 24.78
N LEU A 33 -7.21 18.47 25.49
CA LEU A 33 -7.08 18.51 26.96
C LEU A 33 -6.42 19.80 27.47
N ASN A 34 -5.49 20.38 26.69
CA ASN A 34 -4.86 21.65 27.02
C ASN A 34 -5.77 22.84 26.64
N GLN A 35 -6.58 22.70 25.59
CA GLN A 35 -7.54 23.72 25.15
C GLN A 35 -8.69 23.93 26.16
N ALA A 36 -9.02 22.93 26.99
CA ALA A 36 -10.03 23.06 28.05
C ALA A 36 -9.68 24.14 29.10
N LYS A 37 -8.43 24.63 29.16
CA LYS A 37 -8.06 25.79 29.97
C LYS A 37 -8.69 27.10 29.49
N PHE A 38 -9.14 27.16 28.24
CA PHE A 38 -9.92 28.28 27.72
C PHE A 38 -11.36 28.30 28.24
N ASP A 39 -11.84 27.17 28.77
CA ASP A 39 -13.16 27.03 29.40
C ASP A 39 -13.12 27.37 30.90
N ASN A 40 -12.05 27.99 31.40
CA ASN A 40 -12.04 28.54 32.76
C ASN A 40 -13.09 29.67 32.84
N GLU A 41 -13.97 29.60 33.84
CA GLU A 41 -14.99 30.61 34.09
C GLU A 41 -14.33 31.97 34.36
N ILE A 42 -14.46 32.89 33.41
CA ILE A 42 -14.12 34.30 33.60
C ILE A 42 -15.33 35.03 34.21
N PRO A 43 -15.13 36.12 34.98
CA PRO A 43 -16.24 36.85 35.61
C PRO A 43 -17.30 37.30 34.60
N ASP A 44 -18.58 37.32 35.02
CA ASP A 44 -19.68 37.79 34.17
C ASP A 44 -19.41 39.22 33.63
N GLY A 45 -19.44 39.37 32.31
CA GLY A 45 -19.20 40.64 31.62
C GLY A 45 -17.74 40.91 31.22
N SER A 46 -16.80 40.07 31.64
CA SER A 46 -15.42 40.06 31.15
C SER A 46 -15.32 39.36 29.78
N SER A 47 -14.17 39.53 29.11
CA SER A 47 -13.89 38.96 27.79
C SER A 47 -12.56 38.23 27.83
N HIS A 48 -12.51 37.02 27.25
CA HIS A 48 -11.26 36.27 27.12
C HIS A 48 -10.25 37.00 26.23
N PHE A 49 -10.70 37.79 25.25
CA PHE A 49 -9.83 38.63 24.45
C PHE A 49 -9.13 39.69 25.30
N HIS A 50 -9.86 40.39 26.18
CA HIS A 50 -9.28 41.43 27.01
C HIS A 50 -8.29 40.87 28.04
N GLU A 51 -8.63 39.76 28.71
CA GLU A 51 -7.70 39.11 29.64
C GLU A 51 -6.42 38.63 28.95
N ALA A 52 -6.54 38.06 27.75
CA ALA A 52 -5.38 37.66 26.97
C ALA A 52 -4.58 38.88 26.48
N LEU A 53 -5.23 40.00 26.18
CA LEU A 53 -4.56 41.24 25.81
C LEU A 53 -3.68 41.74 26.95
N ASP A 54 -4.21 41.80 28.16
CA ASP A 54 -3.46 42.18 29.37
C ASP A 54 -2.29 41.25 29.64
N HIS A 55 -2.51 39.94 29.47
CA HIS A 55 -1.46 38.96 29.61
C HIS A 55 -0.33 39.19 28.59
N TRP A 56 -0.66 39.35 27.31
CA TRP A 56 0.33 39.56 26.26
C TRP A 56 1.04 40.91 26.36
N ARG A 57 0.38 41.95 26.90
CA ARG A 57 1.03 43.23 27.22
C ARG A 57 2.17 43.09 28.22
N GLN A 58 2.11 42.08 29.10
CA GLN A 58 3.19 41.78 30.05
C GLN A 58 4.31 40.95 29.44
N LEU A 59 4.01 40.16 28.41
CA LEU A 59 4.96 39.19 27.83
C LEU A 59 5.61 39.64 26.51
N ASN A 60 4.96 40.51 25.74
CA ASN A 60 5.36 40.85 24.38
C ASN A 60 5.63 42.36 24.24
N LEU A 61 6.81 42.68 23.72
CA LEU A 61 7.30 44.05 23.52
C LEU A 61 7.45 44.44 22.04
N SER A 62 6.90 43.64 21.12
CA SER A 62 6.93 43.95 19.69
C SER A 62 6.23 45.28 19.42
N PRO A 63 6.86 46.23 18.69
CA PRO A 63 6.31 47.58 18.51
C PRO A 63 4.90 47.59 17.90
N ALA A 64 4.66 46.80 16.85
CA ALA A 64 3.36 46.70 16.19
C ALA A 64 2.29 46.17 17.15
N PHE A 65 2.63 45.15 17.94
CA PHE A 65 1.75 44.61 18.97
C PHE A 65 1.43 45.64 20.06
N LEU A 66 2.40 46.40 20.57
CA LEU A 66 2.16 47.42 21.59
C LEU A 66 1.26 48.56 21.09
N VAL A 67 1.46 48.98 19.83
CA VAL A 67 0.58 49.99 19.19
C VAL A 67 -0.85 49.48 19.08
N PHE A 68 -1.02 48.24 18.66
CA PHE A 68 -2.32 47.57 18.64
C PHE A 68 -2.93 47.49 20.04
N ALA A 69 -2.18 46.97 21.01
CA ALA A 69 -2.67 46.70 22.35
C ALA A 69 -3.12 47.98 23.06
N ASN A 70 -2.36 49.07 22.94
CA ASN A 70 -2.74 50.36 23.52
C ASN A 70 -4.03 50.93 22.92
N LYS A 71 -4.30 50.68 21.63
CA LYS A 71 -5.53 51.15 20.97
C LYS A 71 -6.72 50.22 21.24
N ALA A 72 -6.48 48.92 21.32
CA ALA A 72 -7.51 47.91 21.53
C ALA A 72 -8.00 47.85 22.99
N ASP A 73 -7.15 48.20 23.96
CA ASP A 73 -7.41 48.12 25.40
C ASP A 73 -8.75 48.75 25.83
N GLY A 74 -8.92 50.05 25.55
CA GLY A 74 -10.16 50.75 25.90
C GLY A 74 -11.39 50.27 25.12
N LEU A 75 -11.19 49.70 23.92
CA LEU A 75 -12.26 49.18 23.07
C LEU A 75 -12.73 47.78 23.50
N SER A 76 -11.89 47.04 24.23
CA SER A 76 -12.16 45.66 24.64
C SER A 76 -12.33 45.48 26.15
N ALA A 77 -12.27 46.55 26.95
CA ALA A 77 -12.31 46.52 28.43
C ALA A 77 -13.50 45.76 29.05
N SER A 78 -14.55 45.47 28.28
CA SER A 78 -15.65 44.59 28.68
C SER A 78 -16.26 43.90 27.46
N MET A 79 -17.02 42.82 27.68
CA MET A 79 -17.68 42.08 26.60
C MET A 79 -18.66 42.96 25.78
N PRO A 80 -19.49 43.85 26.37
CA PRO A 80 -20.32 44.76 25.59
C PRO A 80 -19.53 45.73 24.69
N LEU A 81 -18.39 46.24 25.17
CA LEU A 81 -17.52 47.11 24.38
C LEU A 81 -16.88 46.34 23.23
N LEU A 82 -16.38 45.12 23.50
CA LEU A 82 -15.84 44.24 22.47
C LEU A 82 -16.88 43.96 21.38
N LEU A 83 -18.13 43.68 21.75
CA LEU A 83 -19.22 43.46 20.81
C LEU A 83 -19.60 44.71 20.01
N HIS A 84 -19.45 45.90 20.59
CA HIS A 84 -19.72 47.15 19.88
C HIS A 84 -18.61 47.52 18.89
N HIS A 85 -17.35 47.32 19.28
CA HIS A 85 -16.16 47.79 18.56
C HIS A 85 -15.39 46.71 17.80
N TRP A 86 -15.95 45.50 17.62
CA TRP A 86 -15.23 44.39 17.00
C TRP A 86 -14.64 44.70 15.61
N LYS A 87 -15.32 45.52 14.81
CA LYS A 87 -14.85 45.94 13.49
C LYS A 87 -13.59 46.81 13.59
N ASP A 88 -13.60 47.76 14.52
CA ASP A 88 -12.46 48.65 14.76
C ASP A 88 -11.26 47.85 15.27
N ILE A 89 -11.50 46.92 16.20
CA ILE A 89 -10.48 46.03 16.74
C ILE A 89 -9.88 45.14 15.64
N LEU A 90 -10.71 44.59 14.73
CA LEU A 90 -10.20 43.79 13.62
C LEU A 90 -9.42 44.60 12.58
N ASN A 91 -9.81 45.85 12.33
CA ASN A 91 -9.03 46.75 11.46
C ASN A 91 -7.65 47.08 12.08
N LEU A 92 -7.62 47.34 13.39
CA LEU A 92 -6.38 47.52 14.14
C LEU A 92 -5.52 46.25 14.10
N TRP A 93 -6.15 45.07 14.30
CA TRP A 93 -5.47 43.78 14.25
C TRP A 93 -4.88 43.50 12.87
N ALA A 94 -5.64 43.76 11.80
CA ALA A 94 -5.18 43.56 10.43
C ALA A 94 -3.94 44.41 10.11
N THR A 95 -3.95 45.69 10.51
CA THR A 95 -2.80 46.59 10.38
C THR A 95 -1.60 46.06 11.16
N ALA A 96 -1.82 45.65 12.41
CA ALA A 96 -0.76 45.15 13.27
C ALA A 96 -0.14 43.85 12.72
N VAL A 97 -0.93 42.94 12.17
CA VAL A 97 -0.44 41.69 11.55
C VAL A 97 0.48 41.98 10.37
N GLU A 98 0.13 42.96 9.53
CA GLU A 98 0.95 43.35 8.38
C GLU A 98 2.29 43.98 8.79
N GLU A 99 2.29 44.77 9.87
CA GLU A 99 3.49 45.48 10.36
C GLU A 99 4.35 44.68 11.34
N SER A 100 3.81 43.59 11.91
CA SER A 100 4.46 42.84 12.99
C SER A 100 5.57 41.92 12.51
N ASP A 101 6.57 41.76 13.38
CA ASP A 101 7.51 40.65 13.33
C ASP A 101 6.87 39.33 13.81
N TYR A 102 7.63 38.24 13.76
CA TYR A 102 7.14 36.90 14.13
C TYR A 102 6.77 36.78 15.62
N GLU A 103 7.42 37.55 16.50
CA GLU A 103 7.11 37.55 17.93
C GLU A 103 5.78 38.26 18.21
N GLY A 104 5.53 39.43 17.61
CA GLY A 104 4.24 40.09 17.73
C GLY A 104 3.11 39.28 17.06
N LEU A 105 3.41 38.56 15.98
CA LEU A 105 2.43 37.70 15.29
C LEU A 105 1.93 36.56 16.18
N ILE A 106 2.76 36.01 17.07
CA ILE A 106 2.34 34.98 18.03
C ILE A 106 1.23 35.52 18.94
N ALA A 107 1.44 36.70 19.53
CA ALA A 107 0.46 37.34 20.40
C ALA A 107 -0.82 37.70 19.63
N LEU A 108 -0.68 38.29 18.42
CA LEU A 108 -1.82 38.65 17.58
C LEU A 108 -2.64 37.43 17.14
N ALA A 109 -2.00 36.30 16.84
CA ALA A 109 -2.67 35.05 16.48
C ALA A 109 -3.41 34.44 17.67
N ASP A 110 -2.83 34.48 18.88
CA ASP A 110 -3.51 34.03 20.10
C ASP A 110 -4.72 34.91 20.44
N LEU A 111 -4.58 36.23 20.34
CA LEU A 111 -5.69 37.15 20.53
C LEU A 111 -6.83 36.92 19.53
N LEU A 112 -6.52 36.59 18.27
CA LEU A 112 -7.55 36.23 17.31
C LEU A 112 -8.34 34.98 17.73
N GLN A 113 -7.70 33.98 18.35
CA GLN A 113 -8.40 32.81 18.89
C GLN A 113 -9.43 33.22 19.93
N LYS A 114 -9.05 34.13 20.83
CA LYS A 114 -9.92 34.64 21.90
C LYS A 114 -11.06 35.48 21.35
N LEU A 115 -10.75 36.33 20.38
CA LEU A 115 -11.74 37.13 19.69
C LEU A 115 -12.79 36.25 19.01
N ALA A 116 -12.35 35.19 18.32
CA ALA A 116 -13.24 34.23 17.67
C ALA A 116 -14.09 33.45 18.69
N HIS A 117 -13.52 33.11 19.84
CA HIS A 117 -14.26 32.46 20.93
C HIS A 117 -15.37 33.35 21.50
N ASP A 118 -15.05 34.61 21.80
CA ASP A 118 -15.97 35.56 22.43
C ASP A 118 -17.08 36.00 21.47
N LEU A 119 -16.70 36.36 20.23
CA LEU A 119 -17.63 36.93 19.27
C LEU A 119 -18.35 35.89 18.41
N ARG A 120 -17.77 34.69 18.25
CA ARG A 120 -18.32 33.58 17.46
C ARG A 120 -18.78 34.09 16.08
N THR A 121 -19.95 33.66 15.62
CA THR A 121 -20.52 33.98 14.31
C THR A 121 -20.76 35.48 14.06
N THR A 122 -20.62 36.36 15.07
CA THR A 122 -20.67 37.82 14.88
C THR A 122 -19.62 38.30 13.88
N ILE A 123 -18.43 37.69 13.87
CA ILE A 123 -17.33 38.05 12.95
C ILE A 123 -17.33 37.23 11.65
N LEU A 124 -18.38 36.43 11.39
CA LEU A 124 -18.52 35.65 10.16
C LEU A 124 -18.38 36.49 8.87
N PRO A 125 -18.89 37.75 8.78
CA PRO A 125 -18.79 38.54 7.55
C PRO A 125 -17.35 38.81 7.07
N VAL A 126 -16.35 38.72 7.94
CA VAL A 126 -14.93 38.95 7.63
C VAL A 126 -14.10 37.66 7.69
N TYR A 127 -14.74 36.51 7.81
CA TYR A 127 -14.07 35.21 7.99
C TYR A 127 -13.08 34.89 6.85
N LEU A 128 -13.51 35.07 5.59
CA LEU A 128 -12.66 34.79 4.43
C LEU A 128 -11.46 35.74 4.36
N ASP A 129 -11.65 37.01 4.73
CA ASP A 129 -10.57 37.98 4.82
C ASP A 129 -9.55 37.57 5.88
N LEU A 130 -10.01 37.11 7.05
CA LEU A 130 -9.14 36.59 8.12
C LEU A 130 -8.35 35.35 7.64
N LEU A 131 -9.02 34.40 6.96
CA LEU A 131 -8.34 33.25 6.38
C LEU A 131 -7.26 33.66 5.38
N SER A 132 -7.58 34.56 4.45
CA SER A 132 -6.63 35.01 3.42
C SER A 132 -5.35 35.60 4.03
N ARG A 133 -5.51 36.39 5.10
CA ARG A 133 -4.39 37.00 5.84
C ARG A 133 -3.52 35.94 6.49
N LEU A 134 -4.13 35.00 7.22
CA LEU A 134 -3.39 33.91 7.89
C LEU A 134 -2.71 32.97 6.89
N TYR A 135 -3.41 32.59 5.81
CA TYR A 135 -2.86 31.74 4.76
C TYR A 135 -1.67 32.35 4.04
N SER A 136 -1.60 33.68 3.94
CA SER A 136 -0.45 34.37 3.33
C SER A 136 0.89 34.11 4.03
N TYR A 137 0.87 33.62 5.28
CA TYR A 137 2.07 33.24 6.04
C TYR A 137 2.49 31.79 5.85
N LEU A 138 1.58 30.89 5.45
CA LEU A 138 1.88 29.44 5.37
C LEU A 138 3.01 29.09 4.38
N PRO A 139 3.12 29.74 3.20
CA PRO A 139 4.23 29.48 2.28
C PRO A 139 5.58 30.07 2.74
N ARG A 140 5.57 30.94 3.75
CA ARG A 140 6.78 31.64 4.22
C ARG A 140 7.57 30.75 5.17
N LYS A 141 8.89 30.95 5.25
CA LYS A 141 9.75 30.31 6.25
C LYS A 141 9.59 30.98 7.62
N ILE A 142 8.50 30.68 8.32
CA ILE A 142 8.24 31.21 9.67
C ILE A 142 8.73 30.26 10.77
N PRO A 143 9.15 30.76 11.94
CA PRO A 143 9.58 29.93 13.07
C PRO A 143 8.48 28.96 13.54
N ALA A 144 8.88 27.80 14.08
CA ALA A 144 7.95 26.78 14.57
C ALA A 144 6.93 27.29 15.60
N PRO A 145 7.28 28.11 16.61
CA PRO A 145 6.30 28.67 17.55
C PRO A 145 5.27 29.58 16.87
N THR A 146 5.71 30.38 15.90
CA THR A 146 4.84 31.25 15.11
C THR A 146 3.86 30.45 14.26
N LEU A 147 4.33 29.35 13.63
CA LEU A 147 3.47 28.44 12.89
C LEU A 147 2.44 27.79 13.82
N THR A 148 2.84 27.32 15.01
CA THR A 148 1.90 26.75 15.99
C THR A 148 0.80 27.74 16.39
N ALA A 149 1.17 29.00 16.63
CA ALA A 149 0.21 30.06 16.96
C ALA A 149 -0.76 30.34 15.80
N LEU A 150 -0.23 30.40 14.57
CA LEU A 150 -1.01 30.58 13.35
C LEU A 150 -2.01 29.43 13.12
N LEU A 151 -1.57 28.18 13.26
CA LEU A 151 -2.42 26.99 13.10
C LEU A 151 -3.48 26.91 14.20
N SER A 152 -3.15 27.34 15.42
CA SER A 152 -4.11 27.44 16.52
C SER A 152 -5.18 28.50 16.24
N ALA A 153 -4.79 29.65 15.66
CA ALA A 153 -5.73 30.67 15.17
C ALA A 153 -6.66 30.12 14.08
N LEU A 154 -6.12 29.44 13.07
CA LEU A 154 -6.93 28.77 12.03
C LEU A 154 -7.91 27.76 12.64
N SER A 155 -7.45 26.93 13.57
CA SER A 155 -8.28 25.95 14.27
C SER A 155 -9.42 26.61 15.06
N ALA A 156 -9.17 27.75 15.71
CA ALA A 156 -10.19 28.52 16.41
C ALA A 156 -11.21 29.13 15.44
N LEU A 157 -10.77 29.72 14.33
CA LEU A 157 -11.68 30.23 13.30
C LEU A 157 -12.56 29.09 12.75
N PHE A 158 -11.99 27.92 12.49
CA PHE A 158 -12.80 26.78 12.05
C PHE A 158 -13.77 26.29 13.15
N LYS A 159 -13.33 26.23 14.41
CA LYS A 159 -14.15 25.81 15.56
C LYS A 159 -15.34 26.73 15.80
N TYR A 160 -15.13 28.04 15.78
CA TYR A 160 -16.13 29.02 16.22
C TYR A 160 -16.90 29.69 15.08
N LEU A 161 -16.39 29.64 13.84
CA LEU A 161 -17.02 30.26 12.67
C LEU A 161 -17.44 29.22 11.64
N LEU A 162 -16.50 28.43 11.12
CA LEU A 162 -16.81 27.46 10.06
C LEU A 162 -17.80 26.41 10.56
N ILE A 163 -17.46 25.63 11.59
CA ILE A 163 -18.27 24.48 12.05
C ILE A 163 -19.71 24.88 12.42
N PRO A 164 -19.97 25.98 13.17
CA PRO A 164 -21.34 26.39 13.50
C PRO A 164 -22.14 26.93 12.31
N SER A 165 -21.48 27.54 11.33
CA SER A 165 -22.10 28.17 10.16
C SER A 165 -21.89 27.40 8.86
N ALA A 166 -21.38 26.17 8.92
CA ALA A 166 -20.99 25.42 7.74
C ALA A 166 -22.23 25.02 6.95
N ASP A 167 -22.37 25.66 5.79
CA ASP A 167 -23.13 25.17 4.65
C ASP A 167 -22.15 24.74 3.54
N ALA A 168 -22.69 24.22 2.43
CA ALA A 168 -21.87 23.81 1.30
C ALA A 168 -21.08 25.00 0.70
N GLY A 169 -21.67 26.19 0.63
CA GLY A 169 -21.04 27.35 0.00
C GLY A 169 -19.84 27.89 0.76
N LEU A 170 -19.95 28.01 2.09
CA LEU A 170 -18.86 28.48 2.95
C LEU A 170 -17.74 27.44 3.02
N LEU A 171 -18.09 26.16 3.08
CA LEU A 171 -17.13 25.05 3.08
C LEU A 171 -16.31 25.04 1.78
N ASP A 172 -16.98 25.10 0.62
CA ASP A 172 -16.33 25.10 -0.70
C ASP A 172 -15.38 26.30 -0.85
N GLN A 173 -15.79 27.50 -0.41
CA GLN A 173 -14.92 28.69 -0.42
C GLN A 173 -13.72 28.56 0.51
N SER A 174 -13.92 28.00 1.71
CA SER A 174 -12.83 27.77 2.68
C SER A 174 -11.82 26.76 2.14
N TRP A 175 -12.30 25.68 1.53
CA TRP A 175 -11.47 24.67 0.90
C TRP A 175 -10.71 25.23 -0.30
N SER A 176 -11.38 25.92 -1.23
CA SER A 176 -10.74 26.54 -2.41
C SER A 176 -9.61 27.47 -2.00
N SER A 177 -9.83 28.33 -1.00
CA SER A 177 -8.82 29.25 -0.49
C SER A 177 -7.60 28.52 0.10
N LEU A 178 -7.83 27.38 0.76
CA LEU A 178 -6.77 26.54 1.31
C LEU A 178 -6.01 25.80 0.19
N ARG A 179 -6.74 25.24 -0.78
CA ARG A 179 -6.23 24.50 -1.94
C ARG A 179 -5.30 25.35 -2.81
N ASP A 180 -5.54 26.65 -2.91
CA ASP A 180 -4.69 27.59 -3.65
C ASP A 180 -3.33 27.86 -2.99
N VAL A 181 -3.23 27.59 -1.68
CA VAL A 181 -2.06 27.93 -0.86
C VAL A 181 -1.21 26.70 -0.56
N LEU A 182 -1.83 25.55 -0.25
CA LEU A 182 -1.13 24.33 0.16
C LEU A 182 0.01 23.88 -0.77
N PRO A 183 -0.11 23.90 -2.12
CA PRO A 183 0.97 23.49 -3.01
C PRO A 183 2.23 24.37 -2.90
N LYS A 184 2.10 25.59 -2.37
CA LYS A 184 3.20 26.54 -2.18
C LYS A 184 3.92 26.35 -0.83
N CYS A 185 3.33 25.58 0.08
CA CYS A 185 3.86 25.31 1.41
C CYS A 185 4.91 24.19 1.37
N ASN A 186 5.83 24.18 2.34
CA ASN A 186 6.70 23.02 2.51
C ASN A 186 5.90 21.80 3.04
N PRO A 187 6.42 20.57 2.88
CA PRO A 187 5.69 19.36 3.27
C PRO A 187 5.33 19.29 4.76
N GLU A 188 6.18 19.79 5.65
CA GLU A 188 5.90 19.77 7.11
C GLU A 188 4.78 20.75 7.47
N VAL A 189 4.70 21.93 6.83
CA VAL A 189 3.56 22.86 6.97
C VAL A 189 2.29 22.23 6.39
N GLN A 190 2.36 21.59 5.22
CA GLN A 190 1.20 20.88 4.66
C GLN A 190 0.67 19.82 5.65
N ARG A 191 1.58 19.06 6.27
CA ARG A 191 1.23 18.07 7.31
C ARG A 191 0.59 18.72 8.54
N ALA A 192 1.15 19.82 9.04
CA ALA A 192 0.61 20.52 10.21
C ALA A 192 -0.77 21.14 9.92
N VAL A 193 -0.98 21.69 8.71
CA VAL A 193 -2.29 22.17 8.25
C VAL A 193 -3.27 21.01 8.08
N ALA A 194 -2.81 19.86 7.60
CA ALA A 194 -3.63 18.66 7.49
C ALA A 194 -4.19 18.21 8.85
N GLU A 195 -3.43 18.39 9.94
CA GLU A 195 -3.90 18.14 11.31
C GLU A 195 -5.06 19.08 11.69
N VAL A 196 -4.97 20.36 11.32
CA VAL A 196 -6.04 21.35 11.53
C VAL A 196 -7.31 20.99 10.78
N TRP A 197 -7.18 20.62 9.51
CA TRP A 197 -8.33 20.23 8.70
C TRP A 197 -8.92 18.90 9.18
N GLY A 198 -8.09 17.92 9.56
CA GLY A 198 -8.52 16.66 10.13
C GLY A 198 -9.33 16.84 11.42
N ALA A 199 -8.89 17.74 12.31
CA ALA A 199 -9.66 18.12 13.50
C ALA A 199 -11.00 18.80 13.16
N THR A 200 -11.04 19.56 12.07
CA THR A 200 -12.26 20.19 11.56
C THR A 200 -13.25 19.15 11.03
N LEU A 201 -12.80 18.20 10.20
CA LEU A 201 -13.61 17.10 9.66
C LEU A 201 -14.34 16.32 10.77
N ARG A 202 -13.66 16.01 11.87
CA ARG A 202 -14.26 15.31 13.03
C ARG A 202 -15.46 16.04 13.64
N ARG A 203 -15.47 17.37 13.57
CA ARG A 203 -16.45 18.24 14.24
C ARG A 203 -17.61 18.67 13.33
N LEU A 204 -17.45 18.57 12.01
CA LEU A 204 -18.52 18.87 11.04
C LEU A 204 -19.70 17.90 11.20
N LYS A 205 -20.93 18.35 10.93
CA LYS A 205 -22.12 17.46 10.88
C LYS A 205 -22.01 16.49 9.70
N SER A 206 -22.69 15.34 9.77
CA SER A 206 -22.52 14.22 8.81
C SER A 206 -22.60 14.64 7.33
N ALA A 207 -23.64 15.37 6.92
CA ALA A 207 -23.83 15.78 5.53
C ALA A 207 -22.73 16.74 5.03
N VAL A 208 -22.34 17.70 5.87
CA VAL A 208 -21.27 18.67 5.55
C VAL A 208 -19.90 17.99 5.54
N ARG A 209 -19.69 17.01 6.42
CA ARG A 209 -18.48 16.19 6.47
C ARG A 209 -18.32 15.34 5.21
N GLU A 210 -19.40 14.75 4.73
CA GLU A 210 -19.43 13.99 3.47
C GLU A 210 -18.98 14.89 2.30
N ARG A 211 -19.57 16.08 2.15
CA ARG A 211 -19.12 17.06 1.15
C ARG A 211 -17.65 17.47 1.32
N ALA A 212 -17.19 17.69 2.54
CA ALA A 212 -15.79 18.05 2.79
C ALA A 212 -14.81 16.93 2.37
N VAL A 213 -15.21 15.67 2.50
CA VAL A 213 -14.42 14.53 2.06
C VAL A 213 -14.44 14.40 0.53
N GLU A 214 -15.57 14.68 -0.11
CA GLU A 214 -15.66 14.73 -1.58
C GLU A 214 -14.72 15.79 -2.17
N LEU A 215 -14.70 17.00 -1.61
CA LEU A 215 -13.75 18.05 -2.02
C LEU A 215 -12.29 17.60 -1.95
N ILE A 216 -11.92 16.91 -0.85
CA ILE A 216 -10.56 16.35 -0.69
C ILE A 216 -10.27 15.31 -1.76
N ALA A 217 -11.25 14.48 -2.12
CA ALA A 217 -11.12 13.41 -3.11
C ALA A 217 -11.09 13.95 -4.55
N GLU A 218 -11.81 15.04 -4.84
CA GLU A 218 -11.82 15.75 -6.12
C GLU A 218 -10.48 16.45 -6.38
N ASP A 219 -9.90 17.10 -5.37
CA ASP A 219 -8.72 17.98 -5.51
C ASP A 219 -7.39 17.34 -5.06
N VAL A 220 -7.28 16.00 -5.10
CA VAL A 220 -6.08 15.27 -4.66
C VAL A 220 -4.82 15.67 -5.45
N ASP A 221 -4.98 16.10 -6.70
CA ASP A 221 -3.86 16.42 -7.60
C ASP A 221 -2.93 17.49 -7.03
N GLY A 222 -1.65 17.16 -6.90
CA GLY A 222 -0.63 18.04 -6.33
C GLY A 222 -0.72 18.22 -4.80
N LEU A 223 -1.62 17.49 -4.14
CA LEU A 223 -1.83 17.48 -2.68
C LEU A 223 -1.92 16.06 -2.11
N GLU A 224 -1.35 15.06 -2.80
CA GLU A 224 -1.54 13.64 -2.50
C GLU A 224 -1.16 13.28 -1.06
N ASP A 225 -0.06 13.86 -0.56
CA ASP A 225 0.43 13.66 0.81
C ASP A 225 -0.45 14.41 1.82
N ALA A 226 -0.78 15.68 1.55
CA ALA A 226 -1.58 16.51 2.43
C ALA A 226 -2.99 15.96 2.62
N CYS A 227 -3.69 15.62 1.53
CA CYS A 227 -5.01 15.02 1.55
C CYS A 227 -5.03 13.70 2.34
N ALA A 228 -4.00 12.86 2.17
CA ALA A 228 -3.86 11.62 2.95
C ALA A 228 -3.73 11.91 4.44
N TRP A 229 -2.88 12.86 4.84
CA TRP A 229 -2.74 13.22 6.25
C TRP A 229 -4.00 13.86 6.82
N MET A 230 -4.79 14.60 6.04
CA MET A 230 -6.06 15.19 6.51
C MET A 230 -7.03 14.11 6.97
N VAL A 231 -7.24 13.09 6.13
CA VAL A 231 -8.16 11.98 6.46
C VAL A 231 -7.57 11.05 7.52
N VAL A 232 -6.25 10.84 7.55
CA VAL A 232 -5.60 10.07 8.62
C VAL A 232 -5.77 10.76 9.97
N PHE A 233 -5.42 12.05 10.06
CA PHE A 233 -5.61 12.84 11.28
C PHE A 233 -7.08 13.00 11.65
N ALA A 234 -8.03 12.87 10.73
CA ALA A 234 -9.45 12.86 11.09
C ALA A 234 -9.88 11.51 11.70
N CYS A 235 -9.30 10.40 11.25
CA CYS A 235 -9.70 9.04 11.61
C CYS A 235 -8.96 8.48 12.83
N GLU A 236 -7.69 8.86 13.05
CA GLU A 236 -6.95 8.40 14.24
C GLU A 236 -7.59 8.94 15.53
N SER A 237 -7.39 8.25 16.64
CA SER A 237 -7.77 8.70 17.99
C SER A 237 -6.68 8.29 18.97
N VAL A 238 -6.78 8.75 20.22
CA VAL A 238 -5.86 8.39 21.28
C VAL A 238 -5.86 6.88 21.54
N SER A 239 -4.79 6.39 22.17
CA SER A 239 -4.68 4.99 22.60
C SER A 239 -4.80 3.96 21.48
N GLN A 240 -4.31 4.25 20.26
CA GLN A 240 -4.31 3.32 19.12
C GLN A 240 -5.72 2.86 18.72
N THR A 241 -6.69 3.75 18.87
CA THR A 241 -8.09 3.56 18.45
C THR A 241 -8.46 4.50 17.30
N LEU A 242 -9.58 4.22 16.65
CA LEU A 242 -10.14 5.10 15.62
C LEU A 242 -11.22 6.01 16.22
N HIS A 243 -11.35 7.21 15.66
CA HIS A 243 -12.38 8.16 16.04
C HIS A 243 -13.76 7.67 15.58
N THR A 244 -14.83 8.03 16.30
CA THR A 244 -16.22 7.67 15.95
C THR A 244 -16.68 8.24 14.61
N ALA A 245 -15.98 9.25 14.09
CA ALA A 245 -16.20 9.86 12.79
C ALA A 245 -15.67 9.02 11.61
N THR A 246 -14.84 8.01 11.87
CA THR A 246 -14.06 7.33 10.82
C THR A 246 -14.92 6.74 9.71
N ALA A 247 -16.02 6.05 10.05
CA ALA A 247 -16.90 5.47 9.04
C ALA A 247 -17.51 6.55 8.12
N SER A 248 -17.94 7.69 8.68
CA SER A 248 -18.47 8.82 7.90
C SER A 248 -17.42 9.56 7.05
N ILE A 249 -16.14 9.19 7.14
CA ILE A 249 -15.06 9.73 6.32
C ILE A 249 -14.65 8.69 5.27
N VAL A 250 -14.44 7.45 5.67
CA VAL A 250 -14.03 6.36 4.78
C VAL A 250 -15.12 6.05 3.75
N THR A 251 -16.39 6.00 4.15
CA THR A 251 -17.49 5.61 3.26
C THR A 251 -17.68 6.59 2.09
N PRO A 252 -17.76 7.92 2.29
CA PRO A 252 -17.82 8.87 1.17
C PRO A 252 -16.59 8.82 0.26
N LEU A 253 -15.40 8.71 0.84
CA LEU A 253 -14.17 8.61 0.06
C LEU A 253 -14.14 7.37 -0.82
N LEU A 254 -14.61 6.23 -0.28
CA LEU A 254 -14.77 5.00 -1.03
C LEU A 254 -15.80 5.15 -2.15
N LYS A 255 -16.99 5.69 -1.86
CA LYS A 255 -18.02 5.94 -2.87
C LYS A 255 -17.49 6.80 -4.02
N HIS A 256 -16.78 7.88 -3.71
CA HIS A 256 -16.16 8.73 -4.71
C HIS A 256 -15.14 7.95 -5.57
N HIS A 257 -14.25 7.17 -4.94
CA HIS A 257 -13.28 6.34 -5.67
C HIS A 257 -13.95 5.34 -6.64
N LEU A 258 -15.04 4.71 -6.19
CA LEU A 258 -15.78 3.74 -7.00
C LEU A 258 -16.49 4.40 -8.20
N ALA A 259 -16.89 5.68 -8.10
CA ALA A 259 -17.63 6.38 -9.14
C ALA A 259 -16.77 7.29 -10.04
N CYS A 260 -15.58 7.70 -9.61
CA CYS A 260 -14.77 8.70 -10.32
C CYS A 260 -14.21 8.18 -11.67
N ALA A 261 -13.94 9.11 -12.58
CA ALA A 261 -13.33 8.80 -13.88
C ALA A 261 -11.83 8.48 -13.78
N GLU A 262 -11.10 9.15 -12.88
CA GLU A 262 -9.65 9.01 -12.68
C GLU A 262 -9.32 8.37 -11.33
N PRO A 263 -9.29 7.03 -11.22
CA PRO A 263 -9.20 6.33 -9.94
C PRO A 263 -7.81 6.26 -9.32
N GLU A 264 -6.72 6.57 -10.05
CA GLU A 264 -5.35 6.31 -9.58
C GLU A 264 -4.97 7.11 -8.32
N LYS A 265 -5.35 8.39 -8.31
CA LYS A 265 -5.07 9.31 -7.20
C LYS A 265 -5.93 8.99 -5.98
N THR A 266 -7.22 8.73 -6.20
CA THR A 266 -8.16 8.35 -5.14
C THR A 266 -7.85 6.97 -4.56
N TYR A 267 -7.36 6.02 -5.38
CA TYR A 267 -6.82 4.74 -4.93
C TYR A 267 -5.59 4.94 -4.05
N THR A 268 -4.66 5.80 -4.47
CA THR A 268 -3.44 6.09 -3.70
C THR A 268 -3.79 6.73 -2.34
N LEU A 269 -4.76 7.65 -2.32
CA LEU A 269 -5.30 8.25 -1.11
C LEU A 269 -5.90 7.19 -0.16
N LEU A 270 -6.80 6.33 -0.66
CA LEU A 270 -7.38 5.24 0.12
C LEU A 270 -6.33 4.26 0.64
N ARG A 271 -5.38 3.86 -0.20
CA ARG A 271 -4.29 2.95 0.18
C ARG A 271 -3.44 3.54 1.30
N ARG A 272 -3.08 4.82 1.21
CA ARG A 272 -2.30 5.53 2.25
C ARG A 272 -3.08 5.65 3.55
N LEU A 273 -4.37 6.03 3.47
CA LEU A 273 -5.27 6.07 4.62
C LEU A 273 -5.34 4.70 5.30
N LEU A 274 -5.74 3.66 4.58
CA LEU A 274 -5.90 2.31 5.14
C LEU A 274 -4.60 1.77 5.73
N THR A 275 -3.47 1.99 5.06
CA THR A 275 -2.15 1.61 5.58
C THR A 275 -1.86 2.33 6.91
N ALA A 276 -2.03 3.64 6.97
CA ALA A 276 -1.81 4.41 8.19
C ALA A 276 -2.72 3.94 9.34
N LEU A 277 -4.01 3.75 9.09
CA LEU A 277 -4.95 3.27 10.11
C LEU A 277 -4.60 1.86 10.62
N ILE A 278 -4.16 0.96 9.73
CA ILE A 278 -3.71 -0.38 10.13
C ILE A 278 -2.47 -0.32 11.02
N HIS A 279 -1.54 0.58 10.72
CA HIS A 279 -0.34 0.81 11.53
C HIS A 279 -0.64 1.48 12.87
N HIS A 280 -1.67 2.33 12.94
CA HIS A 280 -2.12 3.01 14.15
C HIS A 280 -2.91 2.07 15.08
N CYS A 281 -3.84 1.29 14.54
CA CYS A 281 -4.68 0.39 15.33
C CYS A 281 -3.88 -0.70 16.04
N LYS A 282 -4.24 -1.00 17.28
CA LYS A 282 -3.60 -2.07 18.07
C LYS A 282 -3.95 -3.47 17.57
N GLY A 283 -5.22 -3.71 17.21
CA GLY A 283 -5.71 -5.01 16.79
C GLY A 283 -7.03 -4.92 16.00
N PRO A 284 -7.66 -6.09 15.73
CA PRO A 284 -8.86 -6.16 14.90
C PRO A 284 -10.07 -5.39 15.45
N GLU A 285 -10.26 -5.40 16.77
CA GLU A 285 -11.39 -4.71 17.42
C GLU A 285 -11.38 -3.21 17.12
N GLN A 286 -10.21 -2.57 17.20
CA GLN A 286 -10.06 -1.13 16.98
C GLN A 286 -10.21 -0.75 15.50
N PHE A 287 -9.99 -1.70 14.58
CA PHE A 287 -10.12 -1.49 13.14
C PHE A 287 -11.50 -1.92 12.59
N SER A 288 -12.33 -2.60 13.39
CA SER A 288 -13.58 -3.23 12.94
C SER A 288 -14.49 -2.27 12.19
N ALA A 289 -14.69 -1.04 12.67
CA ALA A 289 -15.59 -0.07 12.02
C ALA A 289 -15.21 0.23 10.57
N VAL A 290 -13.91 0.21 10.23
CA VAL A 290 -13.44 0.40 8.85
C VAL A 290 -13.59 -0.90 8.06
N ALA A 291 -13.16 -2.03 8.64
CA ALA A 291 -13.29 -3.33 8.00
C ALA A 291 -14.75 -3.66 7.64
N ASP A 292 -15.68 -3.44 8.57
CA ASP A 292 -17.10 -3.71 8.40
C ASP A 292 -17.70 -2.80 7.31
N ALA A 293 -17.34 -1.50 7.27
CA ALA A 293 -17.77 -0.59 6.21
C ALA A 293 -17.29 -1.03 4.81
N LEU A 294 -16.06 -1.57 4.69
CA LEU A 294 -15.56 -2.11 3.43
C LEU A 294 -16.28 -3.41 3.05
N LEU A 295 -16.59 -4.27 4.03
CA LEU A 295 -17.31 -5.52 3.79
C LEU A 295 -18.76 -5.29 3.37
N ASP A 296 -19.44 -4.32 3.99
CA ASP A 296 -20.78 -3.93 3.60
C ASP A 296 -20.81 -3.44 2.14
N GLN A 297 -19.81 -2.65 1.73
CA GLN A 297 -19.71 -2.15 0.36
C GLN A 297 -19.44 -3.27 -0.65
N VAL A 298 -18.52 -4.20 -0.38
CA VAL A 298 -18.29 -5.33 -1.31
C VAL A 298 -19.48 -6.27 -1.35
N ALA A 299 -20.18 -6.48 -0.23
CA ALA A 299 -21.38 -7.31 -0.21
C ALA A 299 -22.48 -6.73 -1.10
N ALA A 300 -22.69 -5.40 -1.06
CA ALA A 300 -23.62 -4.71 -1.93
C ALA A 300 -23.25 -4.86 -3.42
N LEU A 301 -21.97 -4.68 -3.77
CA LEU A 301 -21.49 -4.85 -5.15
C LEU A 301 -21.61 -6.29 -5.65
N VAL A 302 -21.32 -7.28 -4.79
CA VAL A 302 -21.44 -8.70 -5.13
C VAL A 302 -22.91 -9.11 -5.33
N GLN A 303 -23.84 -8.54 -4.55
CA GLN A 303 -25.28 -8.78 -4.74
C GLN A 303 -25.80 -8.18 -6.06
N GLY A 304 -25.26 -7.03 -6.49
CA GLY A 304 -25.61 -6.37 -7.75
C GLY A 304 -25.01 -6.98 -9.02
N LEU A 305 -24.15 -8.01 -8.91
CA LEU A 305 -23.44 -8.63 -10.04
C LEU A 305 -24.34 -9.18 -11.15
N VAL A 306 -25.61 -9.48 -10.85
CA VAL A 306 -26.55 -10.05 -11.82
C VAL A 306 -27.06 -9.00 -12.80
N ASP A 307 -27.07 -7.73 -12.41
CA ASP A 307 -27.76 -6.65 -13.14
C ASP A 307 -26.80 -5.71 -13.89
N GLU A 308 -25.51 -5.67 -13.52
CA GLU A 308 -24.55 -4.72 -14.07
C GLU A 308 -23.55 -5.35 -15.05
N LYS A 309 -23.45 -4.74 -16.25
CA LYS A 309 -22.42 -5.07 -17.26
C LYS A 309 -21.05 -4.47 -16.94
N ASP A 310 -21.02 -3.44 -16.09
CA ASP A 310 -19.78 -2.78 -15.69
C ASP A 310 -19.27 -3.38 -14.38
N HIS A 311 -18.13 -4.06 -14.44
CA HIS A 311 -17.49 -4.64 -13.27
C HIS A 311 -16.41 -3.73 -12.66
N GLU A 312 -16.24 -2.52 -13.19
CA GLU A 312 -15.20 -1.60 -12.74
C GLU A 312 -15.32 -1.19 -11.26
N PRO A 313 -16.51 -0.88 -10.70
CA PRO A 313 -16.64 -0.61 -9.27
C PRO A 313 -16.24 -1.82 -8.41
N LEU A 314 -16.64 -3.03 -8.82
CA LEU A 314 -16.22 -4.24 -8.11
C LEU A 314 -14.71 -4.45 -8.22
N ARG A 315 -14.11 -4.31 -9.41
CA ARG A 315 -12.67 -4.42 -9.63
C ARG A 315 -11.89 -3.53 -8.67
N ARG A 316 -12.28 -2.25 -8.59
CA ARG A 316 -11.69 -1.25 -7.68
C ARG A 316 -11.85 -1.64 -6.21
N MET A 317 -13.05 -2.10 -5.83
CA MET A 317 -13.31 -2.56 -4.47
C MET A 317 -12.41 -3.74 -4.06
N LEU A 318 -12.17 -4.70 -4.98
CA LEU A 318 -11.25 -5.81 -4.72
C LEU A 318 -9.81 -5.33 -4.47
N GLU A 319 -9.36 -4.30 -5.18
CA GLU A 319 -8.03 -3.70 -4.98
C GLU A 319 -7.92 -2.99 -3.62
N VAL A 320 -8.99 -2.33 -3.17
CA VAL A 320 -9.06 -1.72 -1.85
C VAL A 320 -9.01 -2.78 -0.75
N LEU A 321 -9.80 -3.86 -0.86
CA LEU A 321 -9.77 -4.96 0.11
C LEU A 321 -8.42 -5.67 0.16
N ALA A 322 -7.74 -5.82 -0.98
CA ALA A 322 -6.42 -6.44 -1.04
C ALA A 322 -5.40 -5.67 -0.20
N VAL A 323 -5.51 -4.34 -0.08
CA VAL A 323 -4.66 -3.53 0.82
C VAL A 323 -4.86 -3.96 2.27
N VAL A 324 -6.10 -4.08 2.71
CA VAL A 324 -6.40 -4.39 4.12
C VAL A 324 -6.01 -5.82 4.50
N CYS A 325 -6.12 -6.76 3.57
CA CYS A 325 -5.65 -8.13 3.78
C CYS A 325 -4.12 -8.27 3.73
N SER A 326 -3.41 -7.43 2.95
CA SER A 326 -1.97 -7.57 2.75
C SER A 326 -1.12 -6.83 3.80
N VAL A 327 -1.53 -5.63 4.20
CA VAL A 327 -0.76 -4.82 5.16
C VAL A 327 -0.73 -5.54 6.51
N ARG A 328 0.47 -5.71 7.07
CA ARG A 328 0.71 -6.45 8.33
C ARG A 328 0.04 -7.84 8.32
N GLN A 329 0.03 -8.51 7.16
CA GLN A 329 -0.56 -9.85 6.97
C GLN A 329 -2.02 -9.93 7.46
N GLY A 330 -2.79 -8.86 7.29
CA GLY A 330 -4.21 -8.82 7.67
C GLY A 330 -4.46 -8.91 9.18
N SER A 331 -3.44 -8.68 10.03
CA SER A 331 -3.54 -8.76 11.50
C SER A 331 -4.50 -7.74 12.15
N ARG A 332 -5.15 -6.88 11.36
CA ARG A 332 -6.22 -5.96 11.79
C ARG A 332 -7.61 -6.40 11.33
N LEU A 333 -7.71 -7.54 10.67
CA LEU A 333 -8.98 -8.19 10.36
C LEU A 333 -9.20 -9.34 11.34
N SER A 334 -10.45 -9.51 11.77
CA SER A 334 -10.86 -10.69 12.52
C SER A 334 -10.98 -11.90 11.59
N GLN A 335 -10.85 -13.11 12.14
CA GLN A 335 -11.06 -14.34 11.35
C GLN A 335 -12.46 -14.41 10.73
N LYS A 336 -13.47 -13.83 11.39
CA LYS A 336 -14.82 -13.70 10.82
C LYS A 336 -14.82 -12.84 9.56
N GLN A 337 -14.17 -11.69 9.60
CA GLN A 337 -14.08 -10.77 8.45
C GLN A 337 -13.31 -11.42 7.29
N ILE A 338 -12.19 -12.10 7.56
CA ILE A 338 -11.43 -12.81 6.52
C ILE A 338 -12.27 -13.95 5.90
N SER A 339 -13.03 -14.69 6.72
CA SER A 339 -13.95 -15.73 6.25
C SER A 339 -15.03 -15.19 5.31
N ILE A 340 -15.59 -14.01 5.62
CA ILE A 340 -16.56 -13.31 4.76
C ILE A 340 -15.90 -12.94 3.42
N ILE A 341 -14.69 -12.37 3.45
CA ILE A 341 -13.93 -12.02 2.23
C ILE A 341 -13.72 -13.25 1.35
N LEU A 342 -13.22 -14.36 1.92
CA LEU A 342 -12.99 -15.60 1.18
C LEU A 342 -14.30 -16.17 0.60
N SER A 343 -15.41 -16.02 1.31
CA SER A 343 -16.73 -16.43 0.82
C SER A 343 -17.20 -15.59 -0.36
N HIS A 344 -16.96 -14.28 -0.34
CA HIS A 344 -17.24 -13.40 -1.49
C HIS A 344 -16.33 -13.73 -2.69
N VAL A 345 -15.03 -13.92 -2.46
CA VAL A 345 -14.08 -14.34 -3.51
C VAL A 345 -14.55 -15.62 -4.20
N ALA A 346 -15.04 -16.61 -3.44
CA ALA A 346 -15.57 -17.87 -3.98
C ALA A 346 -16.89 -17.71 -4.79
N ALA A 347 -17.59 -16.59 -4.62
CA ALA A 347 -18.86 -16.32 -5.29
C ALA A 347 -18.71 -15.44 -6.54
N ILE A 348 -17.64 -14.66 -6.64
CA ILE A 348 -17.38 -13.77 -7.77
C ILE A 348 -16.96 -14.60 -9.00
N PRO A 349 -17.58 -14.38 -10.18
CA PRO A 349 -17.19 -15.08 -11.40
C PRO A 349 -15.80 -14.63 -11.87
N LEU A 350 -15.01 -15.58 -12.37
CA LEU A 350 -13.69 -15.33 -12.94
C LEU A 350 -13.84 -14.80 -14.37
N THR A 351 -13.78 -13.48 -14.52
CA THR A 351 -13.76 -12.77 -15.81
C THR A 351 -12.40 -12.12 -16.05
N GLU A 352 -12.04 -11.85 -17.31
CA GLU A 352 -10.75 -11.24 -17.67
C GLU A 352 -10.52 -9.88 -16.99
N SER A 353 -11.59 -9.07 -16.85
CA SER A 353 -11.53 -7.75 -16.22
C SER A 353 -11.30 -7.79 -14.71
N LEU A 354 -11.75 -8.85 -14.04
CA LEU A 354 -11.62 -9.02 -12.58
C LEU A 354 -10.41 -9.86 -12.19
N GLN A 355 -9.85 -10.65 -13.11
CA GLN A 355 -8.85 -11.68 -12.81
C GLN A 355 -7.67 -11.16 -11.97
N ALA A 356 -7.08 -10.03 -12.36
CA ALA A 356 -5.90 -9.48 -11.68
C ALA A 356 -6.21 -9.00 -10.25
N SER A 357 -7.31 -8.26 -10.07
CA SER A 357 -7.71 -7.72 -8.77
C SER A 357 -8.23 -8.83 -7.84
N LEU A 358 -8.96 -9.80 -8.38
CA LEU A 358 -9.42 -10.99 -7.65
C LEU A 358 -8.24 -11.86 -7.21
N LEU A 359 -7.21 -12.03 -8.05
CA LEU A 359 -6.01 -12.77 -7.69
C LEU A 359 -5.28 -12.12 -6.51
N LYS A 360 -5.06 -10.80 -6.57
CA LYS A 360 -4.42 -10.02 -5.49
C LYS A 360 -5.18 -10.19 -4.16
N LEU A 361 -6.51 -10.02 -4.19
CA LEU A 361 -7.34 -10.20 -3.00
C LEU A 361 -7.31 -11.63 -2.49
N THR A 362 -7.41 -12.62 -3.38
CA THR A 362 -7.41 -14.04 -3.03
C THR A 362 -6.13 -14.43 -2.31
N VAL A 363 -4.97 -14.08 -2.88
CA VAL A 363 -3.66 -14.33 -2.26
C VAL A 363 -3.58 -13.63 -0.90
N ALA A 364 -3.91 -12.35 -0.83
CA ALA A 364 -3.83 -11.58 0.41
C ALA A 364 -4.75 -12.16 1.51
N ALA A 365 -5.98 -12.54 1.17
CA ALA A 365 -6.94 -13.10 2.12
C ALA A 365 -6.55 -14.50 2.61
N LEU A 366 -6.01 -15.35 1.73
CA LEU A 366 -5.52 -16.69 2.11
C LEU A 366 -4.30 -16.62 3.02
N ILE A 367 -3.38 -15.67 2.77
CA ILE A 367 -2.20 -15.45 3.62
C ILE A 367 -2.58 -14.85 4.98
N ALA A 368 -3.58 -13.95 5.01
CA ALA A 368 -4.07 -13.35 6.25
C ALA A 368 -4.87 -14.34 7.13
N GLY A 369 -5.54 -15.31 6.52
CA GLY A 369 -6.38 -16.28 7.22
C GLY A 369 -5.58 -17.34 7.97
N GLU A 370 -6.10 -17.76 9.13
CA GLU A 370 -5.55 -18.91 9.84
C GLU A 370 -5.77 -20.24 9.07
N LEU A 371 -5.03 -21.28 9.47
CA LEU A 371 -5.15 -22.60 8.87
C LEU A 371 -6.59 -23.17 8.97
N SER A 372 -7.33 -22.81 10.01
CA SER A 372 -8.75 -23.21 10.19
C SER A 372 -9.65 -22.68 9.05
N LEU A 373 -9.47 -21.42 8.63
CA LEU A 373 -10.19 -20.84 7.49
C LEU A 373 -9.74 -21.45 6.16
N SER A 374 -8.47 -21.84 6.08
CA SER A 374 -7.92 -22.52 4.92
C SER A 374 -8.64 -23.86 4.69
N LEU A 375 -9.06 -24.57 5.74
CA LEU A 375 -9.81 -25.82 5.63
C LEU A 375 -11.30 -25.63 5.24
N GLY A 376 -11.85 -24.42 5.42
CA GLY A 376 -13.23 -24.08 5.08
C GLY A 376 -13.33 -23.30 3.77
N PRO A 377 -13.64 -21.98 3.80
CA PRO A 377 -13.82 -21.19 2.59
C PRO A 377 -12.54 -21.08 1.74
N GLY A 378 -11.35 -21.10 2.36
CA GLY A 378 -10.08 -21.04 1.62
C GLY A 378 -9.88 -22.23 0.68
N ARG A 379 -10.21 -23.45 1.15
CA ARG A 379 -10.17 -24.67 0.34
C ARG A 379 -11.07 -24.56 -0.87
N LYS A 380 -12.29 -24.05 -0.68
CA LYS A 380 -13.26 -23.87 -1.77
C LYS A 380 -12.70 -22.94 -2.85
N VAL A 381 -12.11 -21.80 -2.46
CA VAL A 381 -11.48 -20.86 -3.40
C VAL A 381 -10.35 -21.51 -4.19
N VAL A 382 -9.46 -22.22 -3.51
CA VAL A 382 -8.31 -22.90 -4.14
C VAL A 382 -8.79 -23.99 -5.11
N GLU A 383 -9.76 -24.82 -4.72
CA GLU A 383 -10.30 -25.89 -5.58
C GLU A 383 -11.07 -25.32 -6.79
N GLN A 384 -11.86 -24.27 -6.61
CA GLN A 384 -12.58 -23.61 -7.70
C GLN A 384 -11.63 -22.94 -8.70
N SER A 385 -10.50 -22.41 -8.23
CA SER A 385 -9.51 -21.76 -9.08
C SER A 385 -9.03 -22.67 -10.23
N LEU A 386 -8.91 -23.99 -9.97
CA LEU A 386 -8.46 -25.01 -10.93
C LEU A 386 -9.38 -25.15 -12.15
N GLN A 387 -10.62 -24.67 -12.08
CA GLN A 387 -11.53 -24.62 -13.23
C GLN A 387 -11.05 -23.61 -14.29
N HIS A 388 -10.21 -22.65 -13.89
CA HIS A 388 -9.65 -21.59 -14.73
C HIS A 388 -8.11 -21.66 -14.71
N PRO A 389 -7.47 -22.42 -15.63
CA PRO A 389 -6.04 -22.73 -15.58
C PRO A 389 -5.10 -21.51 -15.46
N PRO A 390 -5.28 -20.40 -16.21
CA PRO A 390 -4.38 -19.25 -16.07
C PRO A 390 -4.41 -18.62 -14.67
N PHE A 391 -5.61 -18.50 -14.09
CA PHE A 391 -5.79 -17.97 -12.75
C PHE A 391 -5.23 -18.92 -11.69
N ALA A 392 -5.51 -20.22 -11.81
CA ALA A 392 -4.97 -21.23 -10.91
C ALA A 392 -3.43 -21.19 -10.88
N LEU A 393 -2.77 -21.25 -12.03
CA LEU A 393 -1.31 -21.32 -12.08
C LEU A 393 -0.65 -20.10 -11.40
N GLN A 394 -1.21 -18.90 -11.60
CA GLN A 394 -0.75 -17.69 -10.91
C GLN A 394 -1.02 -17.73 -9.40
N LEU A 395 -2.21 -18.19 -8.98
CA LEU A 395 -2.58 -18.33 -7.58
C LEU A 395 -1.65 -19.32 -6.85
N TYR A 396 -1.49 -20.51 -7.41
CA TYR A 396 -0.64 -21.56 -6.83
C TYR A 396 0.84 -21.14 -6.79
N GLY A 397 1.34 -20.48 -7.84
CA GLY A 397 2.68 -19.92 -7.84
C GLY A 397 2.88 -18.89 -6.72
N SER A 398 1.92 -17.97 -6.57
CA SER A 398 1.96 -16.92 -5.53
C SER A 398 1.88 -17.51 -4.13
N LEU A 399 0.99 -18.48 -3.89
CA LEU A 399 0.85 -19.15 -2.59
C LEU A 399 2.10 -19.97 -2.22
N ALA A 400 2.76 -20.57 -3.21
CA ALA A 400 4.01 -21.28 -3.00
C ALA A 400 5.14 -20.31 -2.62
N GLU A 401 5.27 -19.20 -3.36
CA GLU A 401 6.28 -18.18 -3.10
C GLU A 401 6.14 -17.54 -1.71
N LEU A 402 4.89 -17.28 -1.29
CA LEU A 402 4.58 -16.74 0.03
C LEU A 402 4.53 -17.79 1.14
N GLN A 403 4.87 -19.05 0.85
CA GLN A 403 4.87 -20.17 1.81
C GLN A 403 3.56 -20.29 2.59
N TRP A 404 2.42 -20.26 1.89
CA TRP A 404 1.11 -20.31 2.52
C TRP A 404 0.98 -21.53 3.46
N GLY A 405 0.51 -21.31 4.69
CA GLY A 405 0.41 -22.36 5.71
C GLY A 405 -0.47 -23.55 5.29
N GLY A 406 -1.45 -23.32 4.41
CA GLY A 406 -2.29 -24.37 3.80
C GLY A 406 -1.63 -25.16 2.66
N TRP A 407 -0.36 -24.89 2.31
CA TRP A 407 0.28 -25.45 1.12
C TRP A 407 0.26 -26.98 1.09
N LYS A 408 0.84 -27.63 2.11
CA LYS A 408 0.98 -29.10 2.14
C LYS A 408 -0.35 -29.84 2.25
N LEU A 409 -1.31 -29.25 2.97
CA LEU A 409 -2.59 -29.90 3.29
C LEU A 409 -3.66 -29.68 2.22
N ILE A 410 -3.63 -28.56 1.49
CA ILE A 410 -4.71 -28.14 0.60
C ILE A 410 -4.21 -27.86 -0.81
N ALA A 411 -3.24 -26.96 -0.97
CA ALA A 411 -2.81 -26.56 -2.31
C ALA A 411 -2.14 -27.73 -3.04
N LEU A 412 -1.05 -28.25 -2.48
CA LEU A 412 -0.22 -29.26 -3.15
C LEU A 412 -1.01 -30.51 -3.58
N PRO A 413 -1.86 -31.14 -2.75
CA PRO A 413 -2.65 -32.30 -3.17
C PRO A 413 -3.62 -31.98 -4.31
N ASN A 414 -4.28 -30.82 -4.26
CA ASN A 414 -5.21 -30.39 -5.30
C ASN A 414 -4.48 -30.05 -6.62
N LEU A 415 -3.31 -29.43 -6.53
CA LEU A 415 -2.46 -29.15 -7.69
C LEU A 415 -1.99 -30.44 -8.36
N LEU A 416 -1.44 -31.39 -7.60
CA LEU A 416 -0.95 -32.67 -8.13
C LEU A 416 -2.08 -33.47 -8.79
N LYS A 417 -3.28 -33.45 -8.20
CA LYS A 417 -4.46 -34.10 -8.77
C LYS A 417 -4.88 -33.49 -10.11
N ALA A 418 -4.84 -32.16 -10.24
CA ALA A 418 -5.25 -31.43 -11.43
C ALA A 418 -4.14 -31.27 -12.48
N ALA A 419 -2.88 -31.45 -12.09
CA ALA A 419 -1.71 -31.20 -12.92
C ALA A 419 -1.68 -31.96 -14.26
N PRO A 420 -2.13 -33.24 -14.37
CA PRO A 420 -2.24 -33.90 -15.67
C PRO A 420 -3.14 -33.13 -16.65
N ASP A 421 -4.32 -32.70 -16.21
CA ASP A 421 -5.24 -31.92 -17.05
C ASP A 421 -4.68 -30.53 -17.37
N LEU A 422 -3.99 -29.90 -16.41
CA LEU A 422 -3.34 -28.60 -16.60
C LEU A 422 -2.18 -28.67 -17.59
N LEU A 423 -1.40 -29.76 -17.60
CA LEU A 423 -0.33 -29.99 -18.58
C LEU A 423 -0.85 -30.15 -20.01
N HIS A 424 -2.12 -30.54 -20.19
CA HIS A 424 -2.76 -30.55 -21.50
C HIS A 424 -3.31 -29.18 -21.90
N LYS A 425 -3.87 -28.41 -20.97
CA LYS A 425 -4.47 -27.09 -21.24
C LYS A 425 -3.45 -25.96 -21.33
N GLU A 426 -2.47 -25.95 -20.44
CA GLU A 426 -1.44 -24.90 -20.25
C GLU A 426 -0.06 -25.57 -20.02
N PRO A 427 0.49 -26.27 -21.03
CA PRO A 427 1.68 -27.13 -20.87
C PRO A 427 2.89 -26.37 -20.30
N ARG A 428 3.23 -25.23 -20.91
CA ARG A 428 4.42 -24.44 -20.56
C ARG A 428 4.35 -23.93 -19.12
N ARG A 429 3.28 -23.20 -18.78
CA ARG A 429 3.12 -22.58 -17.45
C ARG A 429 2.99 -23.62 -16.35
N THR A 430 2.37 -24.76 -16.63
CA THR A 430 2.24 -25.86 -15.66
C THR A 430 3.58 -26.54 -15.42
N ALA A 431 4.34 -26.85 -16.47
CA ALA A 431 5.67 -27.44 -16.34
C ALA A 431 6.63 -26.49 -15.60
N GLU A 432 6.59 -25.20 -15.91
CA GLU A 432 7.41 -24.18 -15.24
C GLU A 432 7.07 -24.06 -13.74
N LEU A 433 5.78 -24.07 -13.39
CA LEU A 433 5.35 -24.08 -12.00
C LEU A 433 5.87 -25.32 -11.28
N LEU A 434 5.66 -26.52 -11.84
CA LEU A 434 6.13 -27.77 -11.23
C LEU A 434 7.66 -27.80 -11.07
N ALA A 435 8.40 -27.36 -12.09
CA ALA A 435 9.87 -27.26 -12.02
C ALA A 435 10.32 -26.29 -10.92
N THR A 436 9.65 -25.14 -10.78
CA THR A 436 9.93 -24.15 -9.73
C THR A 436 9.65 -24.72 -8.35
N LEU A 437 8.53 -25.42 -8.18
CA LEU A 437 8.16 -26.10 -6.93
C LEU A 437 9.14 -27.21 -6.57
N TYR A 438 9.67 -27.94 -7.56
CA TYR A 438 10.66 -29.00 -7.35
C TYR A 438 11.97 -28.41 -6.85
N LYS A 439 12.48 -27.37 -7.52
CA LYS A 439 13.71 -26.66 -7.13
C LYS A 439 13.61 -26.06 -5.72
N LYS A 440 12.43 -25.59 -5.31
CA LYS A 440 12.18 -25.07 -3.96
C LYS A 440 11.90 -26.16 -2.91
N GLY A 441 11.91 -27.45 -3.28
CA GLY A 441 11.58 -28.56 -2.36
C GLY A 441 10.12 -28.58 -1.89
N MET A 442 9.22 -27.88 -2.60
CA MET A 442 7.81 -27.70 -2.22
C MET A 442 6.87 -28.76 -2.79
N LEU A 443 7.34 -29.59 -3.73
CA LEU A 443 6.59 -30.73 -4.27
C LEU A 443 6.48 -31.91 -3.30
N GLY A 444 7.35 -31.99 -2.28
CA GLY A 444 7.35 -33.06 -1.29
C GLY A 444 7.53 -34.45 -1.91
N GLU A 445 7.01 -35.49 -1.23
CA GLU A 445 6.92 -36.83 -1.80
C GLU A 445 5.72 -36.90 -2.74
N VAL A 446 6.03 -37.05 -4.02
CA VAL A 446 5.02 -37.16 -5.09
C VAL A 446 4.70 -38.63 -5.33
N ASP A 447 3.42 -38.96 -5.49
CA ASP A 447 2.96 -40.32 -5.67
C ASP A 447 3.44 -40.93 -6.99
N ALA A 448 3.61 -42.26 -7.01
CA ALA A 448 4.05 -42.97 -8.20
C ALA A 448 3.09 -42.77 -9.39
N GLY A 449 1.79 -42.63 -9.13
CA GLY A 449 0.78 -42.40 -10.15
C GLY A 449 0.99 -41.08 -10.90
N PHE A 450 1.29 -40.00 -10.18
CA PHE A 450 1.67 -38.73 -10.80
C PHE A 450 2.96 -38.83 -11.61
N LYS A 451 4.01 -39.48 -11.07
CA LYS A 451 5.31 -39.63 -11.77
C LYS A 451 5.14 -40.33 -13.12
N VAL A 452 4.32 -41.39 -13.17
CA VAL A 452 4.01 -42.11 -14.41
C VAL A 452 3.29 -41.19 -15.40
N LYS A 453 2.23 -40.51 -15.00
CA LYS A 453 1.46 -39.60 -15.88
C LYS A 453 2.29 -38.44 -16.40
N PHE A 454 3.06 -37.79 -15.52
CA PHE A 454 3.97 -36.72 -15.91
C PHE A 454 5.04 -37.22 -16.89
N GLY A 455 5.60 -38.41 -16.63
CA GLY A 455 6.59 -39.02 -17.50
C GLY A 455 6.03 -39.44 -18.86
N GLU A 456 4.80 -39.93 -18.95
CA GLU A 456 4.11 -40.17 -20.22
C GLU A 456 3.91 -38.88 -21.01
N TRP A 457 3.43 -37.82 -20.36
CA TRP A 457 3.27 -36.51 -20.99
C TRP A 457 4.62 -35.94 -21.49
N ALA A 458 5.66 -35.96 -20.66
CA ALA A 458 6.98 -35.45 -21.00
C ALA A 458 7.58 -36.22 -22.19
N ARG A 459 7.48 -37.56 -22.20
CA ARG A 459 7.96 -38.39 -23.31
C ARG A 459 7.18 -38.13 -24.60
N ALA A 460 5.85 -37.97 -24.51
CA ALA A 460 5.02 -37.62 -25.66
C ALA A 460 5.38 -36.25 -26.25
N LYS A 461 5.71 -35.27 -25.40
CA LYS A 461 6.19 -33.95 -25.84
C LYS A 461 7.57 -34.01 -26.47
N LEU A 462 8.50 -34.72 -25.84
CA LEU A 462 9.88 -34.80 -26.32
C LEU A 462 10.04 -35.65 -27.59
N SER A 463 9.15 -36.61 -27.85
CA SER A 463 9.23 -37.46 -29.06
C SER A 463 9.04 -36.68 -30.37
N SER A 464 8.27 -35.59 -30.30
CA SER A 464 7.97 -34.68 -31.41
C SER A 464 8.67 -33.32 -31.27
N TRP A 465 9.67 -33.24 -30.39
CA TRP A 465 10.38 -32.00 -30.10
C TRP A 465 11.18 -31.52 -31.31
N GLN A 466 11.10 -30.22 -31.56
CA GLN A 466 11.88 -29.50 -32.54
C GLN A 466 12.31 -28.16 -31.95
N LYS A 467 13.52 -27.73 -32.30
CA LYS A 467 14.07 -26.51 -31.72
C LYS A 467 13.24 -25.29 -32.10
N SER A 468 12.63 -24.66 -31.09
CA SER A 468 12.07 -23.31 -31.12
C SER A 468 12.26 -22.66 -29.74
N GLU A 469 12.21 -21.33 -29.67
CA GLU A 469 12.37 -20.62 -28.39
C GLU A 469 11.40 -21.16 -27.31
N GLU A 470 10.13 -21.37 -27.68
CA GLU A 470 9.09 -21.87 -26.78
C GLU A 470 9.38 -23.31 -26.30
N GLN A 471 9.80 -24.18 -27.22
CA GLN A 471 10.08 -25.58 -26.89
C GLN A 471 11.36 -25.76 -26.07
N VAL A 472 12.30 -24.81 -26.15
CA VAL A 472 13.50 -24.80 -25.30
C VAL A 472 13.16 -24.46 -23.84
N PHE A 473 12.25 -23.51 -23.60
CA PHE A 473 11.76 -23.22 -22.24
C PHE A 473 10.96 -24.39 -21.64
N GLU A 474 10.13 -25.04 -22.45
CA GLU A 474 9.40 -26.24 -22.03
C GLU A 474 10.38 -27.38 -21.71
N LEU A 475 11.40 -27.60 -22.56
CA LEU A 475 12.47 -28.57 -22.32
C LEU A 475 13.22 -28.26 -21.01
N ALA A 476 13.57 -26.99 -20.73
CA ALA A 476 14.21 -26.60 -19.48
C ALA A 476 13.40 -27.02 -18.25
N SER A 477 12.08 -26.86 -18.31
CA SER A 477 11.16 -27.23 -17.23
C SER A 477 11.08 -28.75 -17.07
N ILE A 478 11.04 -29.50 -18.18
CA ILE A 478 11.03 -30.96 -18.18
C ILE A 478 12.36 -31.51 -17.62
N LEU A 479 13.50 -30.98 -18.07
CA LEU A 479 14.83 -31.41 -17.62
C LEU A 479 15.05 -31.12 -16.13
N ALA A 480 14.51 -30.03 -15.59
CA ALA A 480 14.54 -29.75 -14.16
C ALA A 480 13.81 -30.82 -13.32
N LEU A 481 12.86 -31.54 -13.93
CA LEU A 481 12.08 -32.61 -13.33
C LEU A 481 12.56 -34.00 -13.78
N SER A 482 13.70 -34.12 -14.46
CA SER A 482 14.18 -35.37 -15.07
C SER A 482 14.33 -36.51 -14.06
N GLY A 483 14.75 -36.22 -12.83
CA GLY A 483 14.85 -37.20 -11.75
C GLY A 483 13.51 -37.83 -11.31
N MET A 484 12.38 -37.27 -11.74
CA MET A 484 11.05 -37.84 -11.50
C MET A 484 10.53 -38.69 -12.66
N ILE A 485 11.20 -38.65 -13.83
CA ILE A 485 10.72 -39.30 -15.05
C ILE A 485 11.50 -40.58 -15.31
N GLU A 486 10.81 -41.70 -15.38
CA GLU A 486 11.40 -42.98 -15.79
C GLU A 486 11.52 -43.07 -17.32
N ASN A 487 12.59 -43.72 -17.80
CA ASN A 487 12.82 -44.01 -19.23
C ASN A 487 12.99 -42.76 -20.13
N MET A 488 13.64 -41.71 -19.64
CA MET A 488 13.99 -40.52 -20.45
C MET A 488 15.20 -40.72 -21.36
N THR A 489 16.00 -41.73 -21.07
CA THR A 489 17.32 -41.97 -21.63
C THR A 489 17.35 -41.97 -23.15
N GLU A 490 16.44 -42.69 -23.81
CA GLU A 490 16.40 -42.77 -25.27
C GLU A 490 16.09 -41.41 -25.93
N LEU A 491 15.22 -40.62 -25.32
CA LEU A 491 14.85 -39.30 -25.83
C LEU A 491 15.98 -38.29 -25.62
N LEU A 492 16.68 -38.36 -24.47
CA LEU A 492 17.84 -37.52 -24.21
C LEU A 492 18.99 -37.82 -25.18
N VAL A 493 19.25 -39.10 -25.46
CA VAL A 493 20.26 -39.52 -26.45
C VAL A 493 19.91 -38.99 -27.84
N ARG A 494 18.67 -39.17 -28.28
CA ARG A 494 18.21 -38.64 -29.57
C ARG A 494 18.36 -37.12 -29.66
N LEU A 495 17.95 -36.39 -28.62
CA LEU A 495 18.09 -34.92 -28.59
C LEU A 495 19.55 -34.48 -28.65
N ILE A 496 20.45 -35.20 -27.96
CA ILE A 496 21.89 -34.93 -28.01
C ILE A 496 22.44 -35.18 -29.41
N GLU A 497 22.11 -36.31 -30.05
CA GLU A 497 22.54 -36.64 -31.41
C GLU A 497 22.02 -35.64 -32.44
N ASP A 498 20.73 -35.30 -32.39
CA ASP A 498 20.10 -34.30 -33.26
C ASP A 498 20.78 -32.92 -33.09
N THR A 499 21.16 -32.56 -31.85
CA THR A 499 21.81 -31.28 -31.55
C THR A 499 23.29 -31.28 -31.96
N LEU A 500 24.01 -32.39 -31.81
CA LEU A 500 25.39 -32.57 -32.28
C LEU A 500 25.49 -32.46 -33.82
N ALA A 501 24.41 -32.76 -34.54
CA ALA A 501 24.33 -32.71 -36.01
C ALA A 501 24.10 -31.29 -36.58
N VAL A 502 23.86 -30.28 -35.75
CA VAL A 502 23.67 -28.87 -36.19
C VAL A 502 24.86 -28.41 -37.03
N GLN A 503 24.62 -27.80 -38.20
CA GLN A 503 25.68 -27.50 -39.18
C GLN A 503 26.66 -26.42 -38.71
N ASP A 504 26.16 -25.29 -38.17
CA ASP A 504 26.96 -24.17 -37.68
C ASP A 504 26.61 -23.84 -36.21
N PRO A 505 27.28 -24.49 -35.23
CA PRO A 505 27.04 -24.29 -33.81
C PRO A 505 27.29 -22.86 -33.30
N VAL A 506 28.25 -22.14 -33.90
CA VAL A 506 28.65 -20.80 -33.43
C VAL A 506 27.65 -19.77 -33.89
N ALA A 507 27.27 -19.81 -35.17
CA ALA A 507 26.22 -18.93 -35.70
C ALA A 507 24.88 -19.15 -34.99
N ASP A 508 24.54 -20.40 -34.67
CA ASP A 508 23.34 -20.73 -33.89
C ASP A 508 23.36 -20.16 -32.46
N TYR A 509 24.53 -20.17 -31.82
CA TYR A 509 24.73 -19.60 -30.49
C TYR A 509 24.60 -18.08 -30.47
N GLU A 510 25.17 -17.41 -31.47
CA GLU A 510 25.11 -15.95 -31.60
C GLU A 510 23.71 -15.47 -32.01
N ALA A 511 22.92 -16.30 -32.69
CA ALA A 511 21.60 -15.92 -33.20
C ALA A 511 20.51 -15.84 -32.11
N SER A 512 20.56 -16.69 -31.08
CA SER A 512 19.54 -16.69 -30.01
C SER A 512 20.10 -17.23 -28.69
N TYR A 513 19.50 -16.76 -27.58
CA TYR A 513 19.78 -17.29 -26.25
C TYR A 513 19.22 -18.71 -26.06
N THR A 514 18.25 -19.16 -26.87
CA THR A 514 17.76 -20.55 -26.89
C THR A 514 18.56 -21.41 -27.87
N ASN A 515 19.88 -21.39 -27.73
CA ASN A 515 20.78 -22.04 -28.66
C ASN A 515 20.99 -23.54 -28.40
N SER A 516 21.53 -24.20 -29.41
CA SER A 516 21.82 -25.63 -29.40
C SER A 516 22.92 -25.98 -28.39
N SER A 517 23.81 -25.05 -28.07
CA SER A 517 24.80 -25.24 -27.00
C SER A 517 24.14 -25.45 -25.64
N TRP A 518 23.15 -24.61 -25.28
CA TRP A 518 22.40 -24.79 -24.04
C TRP A 518 21.61 -26.11 -24.01
N VAL A 519 20.96 -26.47 -25.12
CA VAL A 519 20.20 -27.73 -25.24
C VAL A 519 21.12 -28.93 -25.03
N LEU A 520 22.26 -28.95 -25.74
CA LEU A 520 23.24 -30.03 -25.68
C LEU A 520 23.81 -30.20 -24.27
N ALA A 521 24.28 -29.12 -23.65
CA ALA A 521 24.81 -29.13 -22.29
C ALA A 521 23.78 -29.64 -21.27
N SER A 522 22.55 -29.11 -21.32
CA SER A 522 21.49 -29.45 -20.37
C SER A 522 21.03 -30.90 -20.51
N CYS A 523 20.94 -31.42 -21.75
CA CYS A 523 20.60 -32.81 -22.00
C CYS A 523 21.72 -33.76 -21.55
N MET A 524 23.00 -33.42 -21.75
CA MET A 524 24.13 -34.21 -21.25
C MET A 524 24.15 -34.25 -19.71
N GLU A 525 23.91 -33.13 -19.05
CA GLU A 525 23.82 -33.06 -17.58
C GLU A 525 22.60 -33.84 -17.05
N ALA A 526 21.47 -33.81 -17.76
CA ALA A 526 20.31 -34.63 -17.38
C ALA A 526 20.57 -36.12 -17.58
N LEU A 527 21.27 -36.50 -18.66
CA LEU A 527 21.64 -37.89 -18.94
C LEU A 527 22.65 -38.44 -17.92
N SER A 528 23.58 -37.61 -17.44
CA SER A 528 24.55 -38.03 -16.42
C SER A 528 23.90 -38.40 -15.08
N LYS A 529 22.70 -37.86 -14.81
CA LYS A 529 21.88 -38.19 -13.63
C LYS A 529 21.05 -39.46 -13.80
N CYS A 530 20.91 -39.99 -15.03
CA CYS A 530 20.27 -41.26 -15.30
C CYS A 530 21.19 -42.44 -14.91
N ARG A 531 20.62 -43.61 -14.63
CA ARG A 531 21.40 -44.80 -14.26
C ARG A 531 22.33 -45.19 -15.41
N HIS A 532 23.61 -45.38 -15.14
CA HIS A 532 24.62 -45.75 -16.13
C HIS A 532 24.22 -46.97 -16.99
N SER A 533 23.57 -47.96 -16.37
CA SER A 533 23.05 -49.16 -17.06
C SER A 533 22.09 -48.84 -18.21
N GLU A 534 21.38 -47.71 -18.16
CA GLU A 534 20.35 -47.34 -19.13
C GLU A 534 20.92 -46.75 -20.43
N TRP A 535 22.11 -46.15 -20.41
CA TRP A 535 22.66 -45.44 -21.56
C TRP A 535 24.03 -45.92 -22.06
N HIS A 536 24.84 -46.58 -21.24
CA HIS A 536 26.22 -46.96 -21.63
C HIS A 536 26.33 -47.82 -22.90
N GLN A 537 25.32 -48.64 -23.22
CA GLN A 537 25.32 -49.46 -24.44
C GLN A 537 24.84 -48.69 -25.67
N ARG A 538 24.22 -47.53 -25.47
CA ARG A 538 23.59 -46.73 -26.53
C ARG A 538 24.40 -45.49 -26.90
N VAL A 539 25.35 -45.10 -26.05
CA VAL A 539 26.15 -43.88 -26.20
C VAL A 539 27.60 -44.24 -26.45
N ASP A 540 28.15 -43.79 -27.59
CA ASP A 540 29.58 -43.81 -27.83
C ASP A 540 30.20 -42.52 -27.27
N LEU A 541 30.65 -42.59 -26.01
CA LEU A 541 31.28 -41.47 -25.33
C LEU A 541 32.54 -40.98 -26.04
N THR A 542 33.26 -41.85 -26.75
CA THR A 542 34.49 -41.47 -27.47
C THR A 542 34.12 -40.59 -28.65
N LEU A 543 33.16 -41.03 -29.46
CA LEU A 543 32.66 -40.29 -30.61
C LEU A 543 32.05 -38.95 -30.20
N TRP A 544 31.25 -38.92 -29.13
CA TRP A 544 30.67 -37.69 -28.61
C TRP A 544 31.75 -36.73 -28.10
N THR A 545 32.78 -37.24 -27.41
CA THR A 545 33.92 -36.43 -26.94
C THR A 545 34.64 -35.78 -28.12
N GLU A 546 34.97 -36.55 -29.15
CA GLU A 546 35.66 -36.05 -30.34
C GLU A 546 34.84 -34.95 -31.04
N ASN A 547 33.53 -35.17 -31.22
CA ASN A 547 32.64 -34.20 -31.85
C ASN A 547 32.51 -32.92 -31.02
N VAL A 548 32.35 -33.05 -29.70
CA VAL A 548 32.29 -31.91 -28.76
C VAL A 548 33.59 -31.11 -28.81
N VAL A 549 34.76 -31.75 -28.74
CA VAL A 549 36.05 -31.04 -28.79
C VAL A 549 36.27 -30.33 -30.12
N GLN A 550 35.91 -30.96 -31.24
CA GLN A 550 36.13 -30.39 -32.58
C GLN A 550 35.16 -29.26 -32.92
N ARG A 551 33.89 -29.36 -32.52
CA ARG A 551 32.82 -28.45 -33.00
C ARG A 551 32.25 -27.54 -31.91
N TRP A 552 32.36 -27.95 -30.65
CA TRP A 552 31.75 -27.29 -29.49
C TRP A 552 32.77 -26.88 -28.42
N GLY A 553 34.08 -27.04 -28.66
CA GLY A 553 35.14 -26.78 -27.67
C GLY A 553 35.25 -25.32 -27.20
N TRP A 554 34.53 -24.40 -27.84
CA TRP A 554 34.38 -23.01 -27.43
C TRP A 554 33.28 -22.80 -26.37
N SER A 555 32.37 -23.76 -26.19
CA SER A 555 31.26 -23.67 -25.23
C SER A 555 31.61 -24.31 -23.89
N GLU A 556 31.77 -23.48 -22.86
CA GLU A 556 31.99 -23.93 -21.49
C GLU A 556 30.88 -24.88 -21.00
N GLY A 557 29.63 -24.57 -21.32
CA GLY A 557 28.48 -25.38 -20.89
C GLY A 557 28.49 -26.79 -21.49
N VAL A 558 28.79 -26.91 -22.79
CA VAL A 558 28.85 -28.22 -23.47
C VAL A 558 30.01 -29.05 -22.93
N LEU A 559 31.18 -28.43 -22.73
CA LEU A 559 32.32 -29.10 -22.11
C LEU A 559 31.99 -29.57 -20.68
N GLY A 560 31.35 -28.74 -19.86
CA GLY A 560 30.91 -29.11 -18.51
C GLY A 560 29.88 -30.24 -18.48
N GLY A 561 28.93 -30.23 -19.41
CA GLY A 561 27.96 -31.32 -19.59
C GLY A 561 28.63 -32.63 -20.01
N MET A 562 29.59 -32.57 -20.94
CA MET A 562 30.35 -33.74 -21.40
C MET A 562 31.21 -34.33 -20.28
N VAL A 563 31.91 -33.49 -19.50
CA VAL A 563 32.67 -33.93 -18.31
C VAL A 563 31.75 -34.63 -17.32
N SER A 564 30.60 -34.03 -17.01
CA SER A 564 29.60 -34.63 -16.10
C SER A 564 29.15 -36.02 -16.57
N LEU A 565 29.01 -36.21 -17.88
CA LEU A 565 28.62 -37.50 -18.46
C LEU A 565 29.76 -38.53 -18.43
N ILE A 566 31.01 -38.10 -18.69
CA ILE A 566 32.20 -38.96 -18.57
C ILE A 566 32.39 -39.41 -17.11
N ASP A 567 32.28 -38.49 -16.15
CA ASP A 567 32.40 -38.82 -14.73
C ASP A 567 31.32 -39.83 -14.29
N ALA A 568 30.08 -39.66 -14.76
CA ALA A 568 29.01 -40.63 -14.54
C ALA A 568 29.27 -41.99 -15.21
N GLY A 569 29.99 -42.02 -16.33
CA GLY A 569 30.44 -43.22 -17.02
C GLY A 569 31.63 -43.94 -16.36
N CYS A 570 32.47 -43.20 -15.63
CA CYS A 570 33.64 -43.72 -14.93
C CYS A 570 33.37 -44.11 -13.47
N ALA A 571 32.19 -43.80 -12.92
CA ALA A 571 31.84 -44.14 -11.54
C ALA A 571 31.87 -45.68 -11.33
N PRO A 572 32.69 -46.21 -10.40
CA PRO A 572 32.79 -47.64 -10.18
C PRO A 572 31.49 -48.20 -9.60
N PHE A 573 31.04 -49.35 -10.13
CA PHE A 573 29.98 -50.17 -9.55
C PHE A 573 30.18 -50.33 -8.03
N ASN A 574 29.31 -49.72 -7.20
CA ASN A 574 28.97 -49.99 -5.78
C ASN A 574 28.29 -48.72 -5.20
N CYS A 575 27.14 -48.68 -4.51
CA CYS A 575 26.36 -49.66 -3.75
C CYS A 575 24.84 -49.34 -3.80
N VAL A 576 24.07 -50.38 -3.50
CA VAL A 576 22.61 -50.50 -3.19
C VAL A 576 21.91 -49.26 -2.66
#